data_AF-A0A355HAA8-F1
#
_entry.id   AF-A0A355HAA8-F1
#
_cell.length_a   1.000
_cell.length_b   1.000
_cell.length_c   1.000
_cell.angle_alpha   90.00
_cell.angle_beta   90.00
_cell.angle_gamma   90.00
#
_symmetry.space_group_name_H-M   'P 1'
#
loop_
_entity.id
_entity.type
_entity.pdbx_description
1 polymer ?
#
loop_
_entity_poly.entity_id
_entity_poly.type
_entity_poly.pdbx_seq_one_letter_code
_entity_poly.pdbx_strand_id
1 'polypeptide(L)'
;ILISAGVAGCSWFGGSSEPTNGSFEAGKKALSEGKYEVAKSFFREITPSSPFYPQAVWMIQKVPFKKGVAAFEQKKYQLAFVDLSKVPLHSPDYAEAQRYLNLANYNMLNEQFQQSTDKDRFILIQEMVNISNDLGDTKLLLESVELIKTGLEKSSSTKQTRDLIKLLGSVVALNKEPEVHQKALNYLLTNFEQFYDQTLVRPHVLQIIGNLKMELM
;
A
#
# COMPACT_ATOMS: atom_id res chain seq x y z
N ILE A 1 62.33 6.10 34.83
CA ILE A 1 61.10 5.76 34.07
C ILE A 1 61.14 4.23 33.94
N LEU A 2 60.34 3.43 34.64
CA LEU A 2 58.88 3.38 34.66
C LEU A 2 58.35 2.93 36.03
N ILE A 3 57.21 3.52 36.38
CA ILE A 3 56.37 3.23 37.54
C ILE A 3 55.56 1.96 37.23
N SER A 4 55.65 0.91 38.04
CA SER A 4 54.75 -0.24 37.98
C SER A 4 53.49 0.07 38.78
N ALA A 5 52.49 0.65 38.11
CA ALA A 5 51.17 0.90 38.62
C ALA A 5 50.23 -0.29 38.31
N GLY A 6 49.66 -0.88 39.37
CA GLY A 6 48.31 -1.47 39.39
C GLY A 6 48.03 -2.65 38.46
N VAL A 7 46.97 -3.42 38.62
CA VAL A 7 45.86 -3.44 39.57
C VAL A 7 45.42 -4.91 39.60
N ALA A 8 45.01 -5.40 40.77
CA ALA A 8 44.35 -6.69 40.91
C ALA A 8 43.28 -6.87 39.82
N GLY A 9 43.46 -7.89 38.99
CA GLY A 9 42.48 -8.27 37.98
C GLY A 9 41.22 -8.77 38.66
N CYS A 10 40.18 -7.94 38.70
CA CYS A 10 38.82 -8.40 38.89
C CYS A 10 38.42 -9.21 37.65
N SER A 11 38.53 -10.53 37.77
CA SER A 11 38.00 -11.48 36.80
C SER A 11 36.47 -11.48 36.92
N TRP A 12 35.80 -10.68 36.08
CA TRP A 12 34.32 -10.64 36.04
C TRP A 12 33.70 -10.76 34.65
N PHE A 13 34.49 -11.04 33.62
CA PHE A 13 33.95 -11.45 32.32
C PHE A 13 33.89 -12.98 32.25
N GLY A 14 32.88 -13.54 32.91
CA GLY A 14 32.37 -14.85 32.50
C GLY A 14 31.81 -14.71 31.09
N GLY A 15 32.36 -15.46 30.13
CA GLY A 15 31.82 -15.51 28.78
C GLY A 15 30.39 -16.02 28.80
N SER A 16 29.42 -15.10 28.80
CA SER A 16 28.04 -15.46 28.48
C SER A 16 28.00 -15.68 26.98
N SER A 17 28.11 -16.94 26.55
CA SER A 17 27.42 -17.31 25.32
C SER A 17 25.97 -16.86 25.50
N GLU A 18 25.44 -16.12 24.53
CA GLU A 18 24.02 -15.75 24.54
C GLU A 18 23.21 -17.03 24.80
N PRO A 19 22.22 -17.02 25.71
CA PRO A 19 21.42 -18.21 25.95
C PRO A 19 20.80 -18.66 24.62
N THR A 20 20.90 -19.94 24.27
CA THR A 20 20.30 -20.46 23.03
C THR A 20 18.98 -21.14 23.37
N ASN A 21 17.93 -20.89 22.58
CA ASN A 21 16.64 -21.56 22.73
C ASN A 21 16.32 -22.31 21.43
N GLY A 22 16.32 -23.64 21.47
CA GLY A 22 16.11 -24.49 20.29
C GLY A 22 14.79 -24.21 19.57
N SER A 23 13.70 -24.03 20.31
CA SER A 23 12.39 -23.68 19.75
C SER A 23 12.41 -22.28 19.11
N PHE A 24 13.08 -21.30 19.71
CA PHE A 24 13.21 -19.97 19.11
C PHE A 24 13.96 -19.99 17.78
N GLU A 25 15.08 -20.72 17.71
CA GLU A 25 15.86 -20.87 16.47
C GLU A 25 15.08 -21.66 15.40
N ALA A 26 14.41 -22.74 15.79
CA ALA A 26 13.56 -23.52 14.89
C ALA A 26 12.39 -22.67 14.34
N GLY A 27 11.79 -21.82 15.18
CA GLY A 27 10.75 -20.88 14.78
C GLY A 27 11.25 -19.86 13.76
N LYS A 28 12.41 -19.24 14.00
CA LYS A 28 13.05 -18.32 13.04
C LYS A 28 13.32 -18.99 11.69
N LYS A 29 13.88 -20.21 11.72
CA LYS A 29 14.14 -21.00 10.51
C LYS A 29 12.85 -21.29 9.74
N ALA A 30 11.83 -21.84 10.42
CA ALA A 30 10.54 -22.13 9.79
C ALA A 30 9.89 -20.88 9.20
N LEU A 31 10.00 -19.72 9.87
CA LEU A 31 9.48 -18.45 9.35
C LEU A 31 10.22 -18.03 8.06
N SER A 32 11.55 -18.16 8.04
CA SER A 32 12.35 -17.83 6.85
C SER A 32 12.07 -18.77 5.66
N GLU A 33 11.66 -20.01 5.94
CA GLU A 33 11.25 -21.00 4.94
C GLU A 33 9.78 -20.85 4.51
N GLY A 34 9.05 -19.85 5.01
CA GLY A 34 7.62 -19.63 4.71
C GLY A 34 6.68 -20.65 5.38
N LYS A 35 7.16 -21.46 6.33
CA LYS A 35 6.35 -22.43 7.08
C LYS A 35 5.69 -21.73 8.28
N TYR A 36 4.78 -20.80 7.98
CA TYR A 36 4.23 -19.84 8.96
C TYR A 36 3.55 -20.48 10.18
N GLU A 37 2.73 -21.52 10.00
CA GLU A 37 2.06 -22.16 11.13
C GLU A 37 3.02 -23.00 11.99
N VAL A 38 4.04 -23.60 11.36
CA VAL A 38 5.13 -24.31 12.06
C VAL A 38 6.00 -23.33 12.84
N ALA A 39 6.28 -22.14 12.28
CA ALA A 39 6.98 -21.10 13.00
C ALA A 39 6.21 -20.68 14.27
N LYS A 40 4.90 -20.46 14.13
CA LYS A 40 4.04 -20.11 15.27
C LYS A 40 3.99 -21.20 16.34
N SER A 41 3.99 -22.48 15.97
CA SER A 41 4.02 -23.56 16.96
C SER A 41 5.30 -23.52 17.77
N PHE A 42 6.46 -23.39 17.13
CA PHE A 42 7.75 -23.29 17.82
C PHE A 42 7.84 -22.06 18.74
N PHE A 43 7.37 -20.89 18.29
CA PHE A 43 7.37 -19.71 19.16
C PHE A 43 6.44 -19.85 20.37
N ARG A 44 5.34 -20.60 20.26
CA ARG A 44 4.39 -20.84 21.37
C ARG A 44 4.91 -21.82 22.42
N GLU A 45 5.92 -22.63 22.09
CA GLU A 45 6.60 -23.49 23.08
C GLU A 45 7.42 -22.69 24.09
N ILE A 46 7.78 -21.45 23.76
CA ILE A 46 8.55 -20.58 24.64
C ILE A 46 7.64 -20.11 25.77
N THR A 47 7.98 -20.49 26.99
CA THR A 47 7.17 -20.16 28.18
C THR A 47 7.35 -18.71 28.62
N PRO A 48 6.36 -18.10 29.30
CA PRO A 48 6.46 -16.72 29.81
C PRO A 48 7.65 -16.42 30.73
N SER A 49 8.21 -17.44 31.38
CA SER A 49 9.40 -17.32 32.24
C SER A 49 10.71 -17.24 31.44
N SER A 50 10.69 -17.51 30.13
CA SER A 50 11.88 -17.48 29.28
C SER A 50 12.28 -16.05 28.92
N PRO A 51 13.58 -15.71 28.89
CA PRO A 51 14.03 -14.41 28.38
C PRO A 51 13.73 -14.20 26.89
N PHE A 52 13.36 -15.26 26.15
CA PHE A 52 12.95 -15.22 24.74
C PHE A 52 11.46 -14.96 24.53
N TYR A 53 10.65 -14.97 25.59
CA TYR A 53 9.20 -14.89 25.45
C TYR A 53 8.71 -13.60 24.77
N PRO A 54 9.20 -12.39 25.12
CA PRO A 54 8.80 -11.17 24.43
C PRO A 54 9.10 -11.21 22.92
N GLN A 55 10.27 -11.75 22.55
CA GLN A 55 10.70 -11.90 21.16
C GLN A 55 9.83 -12.93 20.44
N ALA A 56 9.48 -14.04 21.10
CA ALA A 56 8.59 -15.05 20.55
C ALA A 56 7.19 -14.48 20.24
N VAL A 57 6.62 -13.70 21.17
CA VAL A 57 5.33 -13.01 20.98
C VAL A 57 5.41 -12.05 19.80
N TRP A 58 6.47 -11.25 19.71
CA TRP A 58 6.69 -10.33 18.58
C TRP A 58 6.79 -11.08 17.25
N MET A 59 7.54 -12.19 17.21
CA MET A 59 7.67 -13.02 16.01
C MET A 59 6.34 -13.64 15.58
N ILE A 60 5.48 -14.05 16.52
CA ILE A 60 4.12 -14.52 16.22
C ILE A 60 3.28 -13.40 15.59
N GLN A 61 3.36 -12.18 16.13
CA GLN A 61 2.64 -11.01 15.59
C GLN A 61 3.14 -10.59 14.20
N LYS A 62 4.38 -10.93 13.84
CA LYS A 62 4.97 -10.68 12.52
C LYS A 62 4.49 -11.64 11.43
N VAL A 63 3.98 -12.81 11.80
CA VAL A 63 3.59 -13.86 10.85
C VAL A 63 2.49 -13.41 9.87
N PRO A 64 1.40 -12.74 10.28
CA PRO A 64 0.38 -12.28 9.34
C PRO A 64 0.92 -11.37 8.24
N PHE A 65 1.83 -10.45 8.59
CA PHE A 65 2.48 -9.58 7.60
C PHE A 65 3.29 -10.40 6.60
N LYS A 66 4.20 -11.27 7.07
CA LYS A 66 5.04 -12.09 6.18
C LYS A 66 4.22 -13.02 5.28
N LYS A 67 3.19 -13.64 5.82
CA LYS A 67 2.29 -14.54 5.08
C LYS A 67 1.47 -13.77 4.05
N GLY A 68 0.94 -12.61 4.43
CA GLY A 68 0.17 -11.73 3.57
C GLY A 68 0.98 -11.19 2.39
N VAL A 69 2.21 -10.72 2.62
CA VAL A 69 3.13 -10.29 1.55
C VAL A 69 3.46 -11.44 0.60
N ALA A 70 3.79 -12.63 1.11
CA ALA A 70 4.06 -13.79 0.27
C ALA A 70 2.85 -14.21 -0.58
N ALA A 71 1.63 -14.09 -0.05
CA ALA A 71 0.41 -14.31 -0.82
C ALA A 71 0.21 -13.23 -1.90
N PHE A 72 0.53 -11.97 -1.59
CA PHE A 72 0.48 -10.86 -2.55
C PHE A 72 1.44 -11.07 -3.72
N GLU A 73 2.68 -11.47 -3.45
CA GLU A 73 3.70 -11.78 -4.46
C GLU A 73 3.25 -12.93 -5.38
N GLN A 74 2.50 -13.89 -4.84
CA GLN A 74 1.87 -14.98 -5.60
C GLN A 74 0.58 -14.57 -6.30
N LYS A 75 0.21 -13.28 -6.30
CA LYS A 75 -1.04 -12.73 -6.85
C LYS A 75 -2.31 -13.34 -6.24
N LYS A 76 -2.22 -13.92 -5.04
CA LYS A 76 -3.36 -14.45 -4.30
C LYS A 76 -3.97 -13.33 -3.46
N TYR A 77 -4.51 -12.30 -4.12
CA TYR A 77 -4.88 -11.03 -3.48
C TYR A 77 -5.91 -11.17 -2.36
N GLN A 78 -6.88 -12.07 -2.50
CA GLN A 78 -7.85 -12.36 -1.43
C GLN A 78 -7.19 -12.93 -0.17
N LEU A 79 -6.26 -13.88 -0.33
CA LEU A 79 -5.51 -14.44 0.79
C LEU A 79 -4.57 -13.41 1.42
N ALA A 80 -3.90 -12.61 0.57
CA ALA A 80 -3.08 -11.50 1.02
C ALA A 80 -3.90 -10.54 1.88
N PHE A 81 -5.09 -10.15 1.42
CA PHE A 81 -5.98 -9.24 2.14
C PHE A 81 -6.35 -9.80 3.52
N VAL A 82 -6.78 -11.06 3.58
CA VAL A 82 -7.18 -11.72 4.83
C VAL A 82 -6.03 -11.83 5.84
N ASP A 83 -4.80 -12.09 5.40
CA ASP A 83 -3.67 -12.22 6.32
C ASP A 83 -3.08 -10.86 6.71
N LEU A 84 -3.02 -9.88 5.80
CA LEU A 84 -2.57 -8.52 6.12
C LEU A 84 -3.54 -7.78 7.06
N SER A 85 -4.84 -8.03 6.97
CA SER A 85 -5.84 -7.43 7.87
C SER A 85 -5.71 -7.87 9.32
N LYS A 86 -4.92 -8.92 9.60
CA LYS A 86 -4.62 -9.42 10.95
C LYS A 86 -3.36 -8.78 11.54
N VAL A 87 -2.67 -7.92 10.82
CA VAL A 87 -1.50 -7.19 11.35
C VAL A 87 -1.96 -6.23 12.43
N PRO A 88 -1.44 -6.32 13.67
CA PRO A 88 -1.88 -5.45 14.76
C PRO A 88 -1.57 -3.98 14.52
N LEU A 89 -2.43 -3.07 14.96
CA LEU A 89 -2.26 -1.61 14.82
C LEU A 89 -0.94 -1.08 15.40
N HIS A 90 -0.44 -1.68 16.48
CA HIS A 90 0.82 -1.31 17.12
C HIS A 90 2.05 -1.99 16.51
N SER A 91 1.87 -2.82 15.49
CA SER A 91 2.98 -3.47 14.79
C SER A 91 3.80 -2.43 14.02
N PRO A 92 5.13 -2.51 14.01
CA PRO A 92 5.95 -1.69 13.11
C PRO A 92 5.61 -1.93 11.63
N ASP A 93 5.09 -3.12 11.29
CA ASP A 93 4.72 -3.49 9.92
C ASP A 93 3.31 -2.98 9.53
N TYR A 94 2.55 -2.32 10.43
CA TYR A 94 1.15 -1.98 10.19
C TYR A 94 0.93 -1.02 9.01
N ALA A 95 1.73 0.05 8.92
CA ALA A 95 1.62 1.02 7.83
C ALA A 95 1.89 0.36 6.47
N GLU A 96 2.92 -0.50 6.41
CA GLU A 96 3.24 -1.27 5.21
C GLU A 96 2.16 -2.31 4.89
N ALA A 97 1.59 -2.96 5.89
CA ALA A 97 0.47 -3.87 5.72
C ALA A 97 -0.74 -3.15 5.11
N GLN A 98 -1.04 -1.91 5.54
CA GLN A 98 -2.14 -1.13 4.96
C GLN A 98 -1.87 -0.78 3.49
N ARG A 99 -0.62 -0.45 3.16
CA ARG A 99 -0.21 -0.22 1.77
C ARG A 99 -0.45 -1.47 0.91
N TYR A 100 -0.06 -2.66 1.38
CA TYR A 100 -0.32 -3.91 0.65
C TYR A 100 -1.81 -4.26 0.58
N LEU A 101 -2.61 -3.97 1.60
CA LEU A 101 -4.06 -4.15 1.58
C LEU A 101 -4.71 -3.30 0.49
N ASN A 102 -4.35 -2.01 0.42
CA ASN A 102 -4.80 -1.10 -0.63
C ASN A 102 -4.39 -1.63 -2.02
N LEU A 103 -3.14 -2.06 -2.21
CA LEU A 103 -2.68 -2.65 -3.47
C LEU A 103 -3.42 -3.94 -3.83
N ALA A 104 -3.66 -4.83 -2.86
CA ALA A 104 -4.40 -6.08 -3.10
C ALA A 104 -5.84 -5.77 -3.52
N ASN A 105 -6.49 -4.83 -2.84
CA ASN A 105 -7.83 -4.38 -3.18
C ASN A 105 -7.88 -3.74 -4.58
N TYR A 106 -6.91 -2.88 -4.91
CA TYR A 106 -6.79 -2.29 -6.25
C TYR A 106 -6.72 -3.36 -7.34
N ASN A 107 -5.90 -4.39 -7.16
CA ASN A 107 -5.78 -5.46 -8.15
C ASN A 107 -7.08 -6.26 -8.29
N MET A 108 -7.76 -6.57 -7.18
CA MET A 108 -9.06 -7.23 -7.21
C MET A 108 -10.14 -6.39 -7.89
N LEU A 109 -10.14 -5.06 -7.69
CA LEU A 109 -11.06 -4.14 -8.36
C LEU A 109 -10.75 -4.03 -9.85
N ASN A 110 -9.47 -4.00 -10.23
CA ASN A 110 -9.07 -3.98 -11.63
C ASN A 110 -9.51 -5.27 -12.35
N GLU A 111 -9.38 -6.45 -11.73
CA GLU A 111 -9.89 -7.70 -12.29
C GLU A 111 -11.41 -7.64 -12.54
N GLN A 112 -12.18 -7.09 -11.60
CA GLN A 112 -13.61 -6.85 -11.77
C GLN A 112 -13.88 -5.84 -12.89
N PHE A 113 -13.10 -4.76 -12.97
CA PHE A 113 -13.23 -3.73 -13.98
C PHE A 113 -13.07 -4.30 -15.39
N GLN A 114 -12.07 -5.16 -15.61
CA GLN A 114 -11.85 -5.82 -16.91
C GLN A 114 -13.03 -6.69 -17.34
N GLN A 115 -13.77 -7.27 -16.39
CA GLN A 115 -14.92 -8.14 -16.65
C GLN A 115 -16.27 -7.38 -16.69
N SER A 116 -16.28 -6.14 -16.22
CA SER A 116 -17.51 -5.35 -16.02
C SER A 116 -18.09 -4.74 -17.30
N THR A 117 -19.41 -4.55 -17.28
CA THR A 117 -20.17 -3.79 -18.28
C THR A 117 -20.32 -2.31 -17.87
N ASP A 118 -20.82 -1.46 -18.77
CA ASP A 118 -20.71 0.00 -18.65
C ASP A 118 -21.32 0.62 -17.38
N LYS A 119 -22.35 0.02 -16.77
CA LYS A 119 -23.02 0.60 -15.58
C LYS A 119 -22.19 0.48 -14.30
N ASP A 120 -21.46 -0.62 -14.12
CA ASP A 120 -20.67 -0.88 -12.91
C ASP A 120 -19.26 -0.26 -12.98
N ARG A 121 -18.79 0.06 -14.19
CA ARG A 121 -17.46 0.65 -14.44
C ARG A 121 -17.22 1.95 -13.69
N PHE A 122 -18.23 2.81 -13.57
CA PHE A 122 -18.05 4.09 -12.87
C PHE A 122 -17.69 3.89 -11.39
N ILE A 123 -18.35 2.96 -10.71
CA ILE A 123 -18.10 2.68 -9.28
C ILE A 123 -16.69 2.11 -9.11
N LEU A 124 -16.30 1.16 -9.97
CA LEU A 124 -14.97 0.55 -9.94
C LEU A 124 -13.85 1.57 -10.21
N ILE A 125 -14.05 2.47 -11.19
CA ILE A 125 -13.11 3.58 -11.45
C ILE A 125 -12.99 4.45 -10.20
N GLN A 126 -14.10 4.82 -9.57
CA GLN A 126 -14.08 5.68 -8.39
C GLN A 126 -13.29 5.05 -7.23
N GLU A 127 -13.55 3.77 -6.93
CA GLU A 127 -12.83 3.06 -5.86
C GLU A 127 -11.33 2.92 -6.16
N MET A 128 -10.98 2.56 -7.39
CA MET A 128 -9.59 2.44 -7.82
C MET A 128 -8.84 3.77 -7.76
N VAL A 129 -9.47 4.87 -8.19
CA VAL A 129 -8.86 6.21 -8.12
C VAL A 129 -8.67 6.66 -6.66
N ASN A 130 -9.64 6.39 -5.78
CA ASN A 130 -9.51 6.71 -4.36
C ASN A 130 -8.31 5.98 -3.73
N ILE A 131 -8.13 4.70 -4.04
CA ILE A 131 -6.97 3.93 -3.59
C ILE A 131 -5.66 4.52 -4.14
N SER A 132 -5.62 4.89 -5.42
CA SER A 132 -4.44 5.52 -6.02
C SER A 132 -4.08 6.83 -5.33
N ASN A 133 -5.08 7.66 -5.03
CA ASN A 133 -4.90 8.92 -4.30
C ASN A 133 -4.36 8.67 -2.88
N ASP A 134 -4.90 7.69 -2.16
CA ASP A 134 -4.43 7.32 -0.82
C ASP A 134 -3.00 6.78 -0.82
N LEU A 135 -2.61 6.04 -1.86
CA LEU A 135 -1.27 5.49 -2.01
C LEU A 135 -0.26 6.54 -2.49
N GLY A 136 -0.70 7.55 -3.24
CA GLY A 136 0.18 8.57 -3.83
C GLY A 136 1.18 8.03 -4.85
N ASP A 137 1.01 6.78 -5.31
CA ASP A 137 1.91 6.12 -6.25
C ASP A 137 1.71 6.69 -7.65
N THR A 138 2.75 7.32 -8.21
CA THR A 138 2.69 8.00 -9.51
C THR A 138 2.19 7.10 -10.63
N LYS A 139 2.57 5.80 -10.63
CA LYS A 139 2.14 4.87 -11.66
C LYS A 139 0.63 4.62 -11.56
N LEU A 140 0.11 4.37 -10.36
CA LEU A 140 -1.33 4.19 -10.14
C LEU A 140 -2.13 5.46 -10.45
N LEU A 141 -1.55 6.64 -10.21
CA LEU A 141 -2.18 7.92 -10.56
C LEU A 141 -2.22 8.14 -12.08
N LEU A 142 -1.17 7.77 -12.82
CA LEU A 142 -1.19 7.79 -14.29
C LEU A 142 -2.23 6.82 -14.87
N GLU A 143 -2.34 5.62 -14.28
CA GLU A 143 -3.38 4.65 -14.63
C GLU A 143 -4.78 5.20 -14.30
N SER A 144 -4.91 5.93 -13.19
CA SER A 144 -6.17 6.59 -12.78
C SER A 144 -6.65 7.60 -13.82
N VAL A 145 -5.75 8.38 -14.43
CA VAL A 145 -6.12 9.29 -15.52
C VAL A 145 -6.67 8.53 -16.73
N GLU A 146 -6.08 7.39 -17.10
CA GLU A 146 -6.58 6.55 -18.22
C GLU A 146 -7.92 5.89 -17.91
N LEU A 147 -8.11 5.44 -16.67
CA LEU A 147 -9.38 4.86 -16.20
C LEU A 147 -10.51 5.88 -16.26
N ILE A 148 -10.25 7.11 -15.78
CA ILE A 148 -11.22 8.20 -15.84
C ILE A 148 -11.55 8.56 -17.29
N LYS A 149 -10.53 8.67 -18.16
CA LYS A 149 -10.73 8.90 -19.59
C LYS A 149 -11.63 7.82 -20.22
N THR A 150 -11.34 6.55 -19.96
CA THR A 150 -12.16 5.42 -20.44
C THR A 150 -13.60 5.53 -19.94
N GLY A 151 -13.79 5.94 -18.68
CA GLY A 151 -15.11 6.20 -18.11
C GLY A 151 -15.84 7.36 -18.79
N LEU A 152 -15.11 8.43 -19.14
CA LEU A 152 -15.68 9.63 -19.79
C LEU A 152 -16.14 9.33 -21.22
N GLU A 153 -15.36 8.55 -21.98
CA GLU A 153 -15.71 8.09 -23.33
C GLU A 153 -16.98 7.23 -23.35
N LYS A 154 -17.25 6.52 -22.25
CA LYS A 154 -18.42 5.64 -22.09
C LYS A 154 -19.56 6.27 -21.27
N SER A 155 -19.39 7.50 -20.81
CA SER A 155 -20.36 8.16 -19.93
C SER A 155 -21.69 8.38 -20.66
N SER A 156 -22.78 7.93 -20.05
CA SER A 156 -24.13 8.01 -20.62
C SER A 156 -24.91 9.24 -20.16
N SER A 157 -24.38 10.02 -19.21
CA SER A 157 -25.09 11.15 -18.61
C SER A 157 -24.16 12.28 -18.21
N THR A 158 -24.65 13.52 -18.29
CA THR A 158 -23.93 14.71 -17.83
C THR A 158 -23.54 14.62 -16.35
N LYS A 159 -24.35 13.93 -15.52
CA LYS A 159 -24.02 13.70 -14.10
C LYS A 159 -22.77 12.82 -13.96
N GLN A 160 -22.72 11.68 -14.65
CA GLN A 160 -21.55 10.79 -14.66
C GLN A 160 -20.32 11.53 -15.19
N THR A 161 -20.45 12.27 -16.29
CA THR A 161 -19.35 13.06 -16.85
C THR A 161 -18.81 14.06 -15.83
N ARG A 162 -19.70 14.82 -15.17
CA ARG A 162 -19.30 15.77 -14.12
C ARG A 162 -18.58 15.08 -12.97
N ASP A 163 -19.10 13.95 -12.51
CA ASP A 163 -18.54 13.25 -11.35
C ASP A 163 -17.16 12.64 -11.68
N LEU A 164 -16.96 12.14 -12.91
CA LEU A 164 -15.64 11.72 -13.42
C LEU A 164 -14.66 12.89 -13.58
N ILE A 165 -15.11 14.06 -14.06
CA ILE A 165 -14.26 15.26 -14.13
C ILE A 165 -13.83 15.73 -12.74
N LYS A 166 -14.73 15.68 -11.74
CA LYS A 166 -14.37 15.96 -10.34
C LYS A 166 -13.35 14.95 -9.81
N LEU A 167 -13.50 13.68 -10.18
CA LEU A 167 -12.56 12.64 -9.82
C LEU A 167 -11.17 12.90 -10.42
N LEU A 168 -11.09 13.32 -11.69
CA LEU A 168 -9.84 13.78 -12.30
C LEU A 168 -9.23 14.97 -11.56
N GLY A 169 -10.08 15.93 -11.15
CA GLY A 169 -9.68 17.05 -10.31
C GLY A 169 -9.03 16.61 -9.00
N SER A 170 -9.54 15.54 -8.37
CA SER A 170 -8.94 15.00 -7.14
C SER A 170 -7.54 14.41 -7.36
N VAL A 171 -7.34 13.69 -8.47
CA VAL A 171 -6.05 13.09 -8.83
C VAL A 171 -4.98 14.16 -8.97
N VAL A 172 -5.29 15.25 -9.67
CA VAL A 172 -4.31 16.33 -9.91
C VAL A 172 -4.17 17.29 -8.73
N ALA A 173 -5.13 17.35 -7.81
CA ALA A 173 -5.05 18.20 -6.63
C ALA A 173 -4.22 17.56 -5.50
N LEU A 174 -4.30 16.22 -5.37
CA LEU A 174 -3.61 15.47 -4.31
C LEU A 174 -2.17 15.09 -4.68
N ASN A 175 -1.78 15.25 -5.94
CA ASN A 175 -0.47 14.89 -6.45
C ASN A 175 0.10 16.04 -7.27
N LYS A 176 1.43 16.23 -7.21
CA LYS A 176 2.15 17.32 -7.91
C LYS A 176 3.12 16.81 -8.97
N GLU A 177 3.00 15.55 -9.37
CA GLU A 177 3.89 14.96 -10.36
C GLU A 177 3.62 15.58 -11.73
N PRO A 178 4.62 16.23 -12.36
CA PRO A 178 4.43 16.93 -13.62
C PRO A 178 3.89 16.02 -14.73
N GLU A 179 4.25 14.74 -14.73
CA GLU A 179 3.77 13.77 -15.71
C GLU A 179 2.26 13.53 -15.59
N VAL A 180 1.75 13.39 -14.37
CA VAL A 180 0.30 13.21 -14.10
C VAL A 180 -0.45 14.47 -14.52
N HIS A 181 0.08 15.65 -14.16
CA HIS A 181 -0.50 16.95 -14.51
C HIS A 181 -0.54 17.18 -16.01
N GLN A 182 0.56 16.92 -16.72
CA GLN A 182 0.67 17.08 -18.17
C GLN A 182 -0.31 16.14 -18.88
N LYS A 183 -0.39 14.89 -18.43
CA LYS A 183 -1.29 13.89 -19.01
C LYS A 183 -2.77 14.29 -18.86
N ALA A 184 -3.16 14.72 -17.66
CA ALA A 184 -4.51 15.22 -17.40
C ALA A 184 -4.83 16.48 -18.22
N LEU A 185 -3.88 17.44 -18.28
CA LEU A 185 -4.05 18.67 -19.03
C LEU A 185 -4.22 18.40 -20.53
N ASN A 186 -3.38 17.55 -21.11
CA ASN A 186 -3.45 17.17 -22.52
C ASN A 186 -4.83 16.59 -22.86
N TYR A 187 -5.33 15.66 -22.03
CA TYR A 187 -6.65 15.08 -22.23
C TYR A 187 -7.78 16.12 -22.21
N LEU A 188 -7.77 17.02 -21.22
CA LEU A 188 -8.78 18.07 -21.09
C LEU A 188 -8.74 19.06 -22.26
N LEU A 189 -7.56 19.41 -22.76
CA LEU A 189 -7.40 20.30 -23.90
C LEU A 189 -7.84 19.65 -25.22
N THR A 190 -7.50 18.38 -25.45
CA THR A 190 -7.91 17.64 -26.65
C THR A 190 -9.43 17.54 -26.77
N ASN A 191 -10.14 17.39 -25.64
CA ASN A 191 -11.59 17.21 -25.61
C ASN A 191 -12.34 18.46 -25.12
N PHE A 192 -11.69 19.63 -25.19
CA PHE A 192 -12.19 20.84 -24.55
C PHE A 192 -13.57 21.25 -25.06
N GLU A 193 -13.80 21.23 -26.37
CA GLU A 193 -15.07 21.61 -27.00
C GLU A 193 -16.24 20.77 -26.47
N GLN A 194 -16.07 19.44 -26.42
CA GLN A 194 -17.08 18.51 -25.90
C GLN A 194 -17.46 18.81 -24.45
N PHE A 195 -16.48 19.16 -23.60
CA PHE A 195 -16.75 19.52 -22.22
C PHE A 195 -17.31 20.94 -22.08
N TYR A 196 -16.89 21.84 -22.95
CA TYR A 196 -17.34 23.22 -22.95
C TYR A 196 -18.85 23.29 -23.21
N ASP A 197 -19.39 22.51 -24.14
CA ASP A 197 -20.82 22.55 -24.44
C ASP A 197 -21.72 22.05 -23.30
N GLN A 198 -21.15 21.36 -22.31
CA GLN A 198 -21.88 20.87 -21.14
C GLN A 198 -21.86 21.88 -19.99
N THR A 199 -22.93 22.66 -19.82
CA THR A 199 -23.03 23.74 -18.81
C THR A 199 -22.70 23.30 -17.37
N LEU A 200 -23.04 22.05 -16.99
CA LEU A 200 -22.77 21.51 -15.65
C LEU A 200 -21.34 20.97 -15.46
N VAL A 201 -20.59 20.79 -16.54
CA VAL A 201 -19.23 20.23 -16.54
C VAL A 201 -18.20 21.34 -16.77
N ARG A 202 -18.49 22.28 -17.67
CA ARG A 202 -17.64 23.39 -18.09
C ARG A 202 -16.91 24.11 -16.93
N PRO A 203 -17.56 24.51 -15.82
CA PRO A 203 -16.86 25.22 -14.76
C PRO A 203 -15.73 24.40 -14.11
N HIS A 204 -15.95 23.10 -13.93
CA HIS A 204 -14.97 22.20 -13.34
C HIS A 204 -13.78 21.98 -14.26
N VAL A 205 -14.01 21.81 -15.57
CA VAL A 205 -12.93 21.64 -16.55
C VAL A 205 -12.07 22.90 -16.63
N LEU A 206 -12.68 24.09 -16.70
CA LEU A 206 -11.94 25.36 -16.72
C LEU A 206 -11.09 25.54 -15.46
N GLN A 207 -11.64 25.23 -14.29
CA GLN A 207 -10.91 25.29 -13.03
C GLN A 207 -9.70 24.34 -13.02
N ILE A 208 -9.89 23.09 -13.44
CA ILE A 208 -8.81 22.09 -13.47
C ILE A 208 -7.72 22.51 -14.45
N ILE A 209 -8.08 22.93 -15.67
CA ILE A 209 -7.12 23.41 -16.67
C ILE A 209 -6.31 24.61 -16.13
N GLY A 210 -6.99 25.57 -15.50
CA GLY A 210 -6.34 26.74 -14.89
C GLY A 210 -5.31 26.33 -13.85
N ASN A 211 -5.69 25.46 -12.91
CA ASN A 211 -4.79 24.96 -11.88
C ASN A 211 -3.59 24.21 -12.48
N LEU A 212 -3.83 23.29 -13.41
CA LEU A 212 -2.79 22.50 -14.05
C LEU A 212 -1.77 23.37 -14.81
N LYS A 213 -2.25 24.40 -15.52
CA LYS A 213 -1.35 25.33 -16.21
C LYS A 213 -0.46 26.10 -15.23
N MET A 214 -0.98 26.48 -14.07
CA MET A 214 -0.21 27.19 -13.05
C MET A 214 0.83 26.29 -12.37
N GLU A 215 0.52 25.02 -12.14
CA GLU A 215 1.47 24.06 -11.52
C GLU A 215 2.56 23.59 -12.50
N LEU A 216 2.32 23.64 -13.81
CA LEU A 216 3.27 23.26 -14.87
C LEU A 216 4.14 24.43 -15.37
N MET A 217 3.93 25.65 -14.87
CA MET A 217 4.75 26.84 -15.16
C MET A 217 5.99 26.90 -14.28
#